data_AF-A0A1B1PFW2-F1
#
_entry.id   AF-A0A1B1PFW2-F1
#
_cell.length_a   1.000
_cell.length_b   1.000
_cell.length_c   1.000
_cell.angle_alpha   90.00
_cell.angle_beta   90.00
_cell.angle_gamma   90.00
#
_symmetry.space_group_name_H-M   'P 1'
#
loop_
_entity.id
_entity.type
_entity.pdbx_description
1 polymer ?
#
loop_
_entity_poly.entity_id
_entity_poly.type
_entity_poly.pdbx_seq_one_letter_code
_entity_poly.pdbx_strand_id
1 'polypeptide(L)' 'YLFPKFTLCWTEFVDMKVHVPCETLEYIEANYGKTWKIPVKTWDWKRSPPNVQPNGIWPISEWDEVIQLY' A
#
# COMPACT_ATOMS: atom_id res chain seq x y z
N TYR A 1 -6.08 3.71 -2.59
CA TYR A 1 -5.81 3.53 -1.15
C TYR A 1 -6.36 4.72 -0.43
N LEU A 2 -7.06 4.52 0.68
CA LEU A 2 -7.45 5.57 1.60
C LEU A 2 -6.87 5.23 2.97
N PHE A 3 -6.17 6.19 3.57
CA PHE A 3 -5.59 6.06 4.90
C PHE A 3 -6.16 7.17 5.80
N PRO A 4 -6.47 6.88 7.07
CA PRO A 4 -6.62 7.92 8.08
C PRO A 4 -5.36 8.77 8.17
N LYS A 5 -5.48 10.00 8.67
CA LYS A 5 -4.30 10.81 8.97
C LYS A 5 -3.48 10.09 10.04
N PHE A 6 -2.19 9.97 9.82
CA PHE A 6 -1.23 9.43 10.77
C PHE A 6 -0.06 10.39 10.93
N THR A 7 0.65 10.27 12.04
CA THR A 7 1.88 11.01 12.31
C THR A 7 3.10 10.13 12.06
N LEU A 8 4.29 10.73 11.92
CA LEU A 8 5.53 9.98 11.70
C LEU A 8 6.37 9.93 12.98
N CYS A 9 6.81 8.73 13.34
CA CYS A 9 7.65 8.43 14.48
C CYS A 9 8.98 7.80 14.00
N TRP A 10 10.07 8.05 14.72
CA TRP A 10 11.33 7.37 14.48
C TRP A 10 11.30 5.93 15.02
N THR A 11 11.85 5.00 14.25
CA THR A 11 12.18 3.64 14.70
C THR A 11 13.52 3.20 14.11
N GLU A 12 14.03 2.07 14.56
CA GLU A 12 15.26 1.45 14.08
C GLU A 12 14.95 0.15 13.32
N PHE A 13 15.58 -0.02 12.16
CA PHE A 13 15.47 -1.22 11.33
C PHE A 13 16.84 -1.54 10.73
N VAL A 14 17.46 -2.64 11.16
CA VAL A 14 18.77 -3.11 10.66
C VAL A 14 19.82 -1.98 10.66
N ASP A 15 20.06 -1.42 11.85
CA ASP A 15 21.00 -0.31 12.09
C ASP A 15 20.68 1.00 11.32
N MET A 16 19.48 1.12 10.74
CA MET A 16 19.00 2.32 10.07
C MET A 16 17.84 2.96 10.85
N LYS A 17 17.91 4.28 11.04
CA LYS A 17 16.76 5.06 11.55
C LYS A 17 15.80 5.37 10.42
N VAL A 18 14.53 5.00 10.60
CA VAL A 18 13.47 5.22 9.62
C VAL A 18 12.25 5.89 10.25
N HIS A 19 11.50 6.63 9.44
CA HIS A 19 10.17 7.12 9.82
C HIS A 19 9.12 6.08 9.52
N VAL A 20 8.26 5.80 10.49
CA VAL A 20 7.09 4.94 10.35
C VAL A 20 5.84 5.66 10.87
N PRO A 21 4.64 5.28 10.41
CA PRO A 21 3.40 5.75 11.02
C PRO A 21 3.39 5.47 12.52
N CYS A 22 3.13 6.47 13.35
CA CYS A 22 2.98 6.28 14.80
C CYS A 22 1.78 5.37 15.11
N GLU A 23 0.69 5.53 14.35
CA GLU A 23 -0.48 4.65 14.33
C GLU A 23 -0.21 3.38 13.49
N THR A 24 0.91 2.69 13.79
CA THR A 24 1.45 1.61 12.95
C THR A 24 0.43 0.50 12.69
N LEU A 25 -0.31 0.07 13.72
CA LEU A 25 -1.28 -1.02 13.59
C LEU A 25 -2.41 -0.66 12.63
N GLU A 26 -2.95 0.56 12.73
CA GLU A 26 -4.01 1.03 11.83
C GLU A 26 -3.53 1.09 10.39
N TYR A 27 -2.29 1.57 10.18
CA TYR A 27 -1.67 1.59 8.86
C TYR A 27 -1.50 0.18 8.27
N ILE A 28 -1.04 -0.78 9.08
CA ILE A 28 -0.89 -2.19 8.66
C ILE A 28 -2.26 -2.81 8.35
N GLU A 29 -3.24 -2.65 9.23
CA GLU A 29 -4.58 -3.23 9.05
C GLU A 29 -5.31 -2.62 7.84
N ALA A 30 -5.09 -1.34 7.53
CA ALA A 30 -5.60 -0.73 6.31
C ALA A 30 -5.03 -1.41 5.05
N ASN A 31 -3.73 -1.77 5.05
CA ASN A 31 -3.07 -2.41 3.91
C ASN A 31 -3.33 -3.92 3.79
N TYR A 32 -3.42 -4.63 4.92
CA TYR A 32 -3.36 -6.10 4.95
C TYR A 32 -4.55 -6.76 5.67
N GLY A 33 -5.46 -5.97 6.22
CA GLY A 33 -6.63 -6.44 6.96
C GLY A 33 -6.34 -6.85 8.41
N LYS A 34 -7.39 -7.17 9.17
CA LYS A 34 -7.31 -7.57 10.59
C LYS A 34 -6.50 -8.85 10.82
N THR A 35 -6.40 -9.71 9.81
CA THR A 35 -5.67 -10.97 9.87
C THR A 35 -4.26 -10.87 9.28
N TRP A 36 -3.68 -9.67 9.19
CA TRP A 36 -2.36 -9.40 8.58
C TRP A 36 -1.20 -10.25 9.10
N LYS A 37 -1.32 -10.81 10.31
CA LYS A 37 -0.32 -11.71 10.90
C LYS A 37 -0.30 -13.10 10.26
N ILE A 38 -1.30 -13.47 9.48
CA ILE A 38 -1.39 -14.75 8.77
C ILE A 38 -0.72 -14.57 7.40
N PRO A 39 0.38 -15.27 7.10
CA PRO A 39 1.08 -15.09 5.82
C PRO A 39 0.21 -15.51 4.63
N VAL A 40 0.15 -14.64 3.63
CA VAL A 40 -0.51 -14.92 2.35
C VAL A 40 0.58 -15.16 1.30
N LYS A 41 0.59 -16.35 0.68
CA LYS A 41 1.62 -16.73 -0.30
C LYS A 41 1.38 -16.15 -1.70
N THR A 42 0.13 -15.85 -2.03
CA THR A 42 -0.30 -15.31 -3.32
C THR A 42 -0.91 -13.94 -3.10
N TRP A 43 -0.18 -12.88 -3.44
CA TRP A 43 -0.59 -11.51 -3.20
C TRP A 43 -0.62 -10.72 -4.51
N ASP A 44 -1.78 -10.17 -4.86
CA ASP A 44 -1.95 -9.22 -5.96
C ASP A 44 -2.03 -7.82 -5.34
N TRP A 45 -1.00 -7.00 -5.54
CA TRP A 45 -0.90 -5.65 -4.98
C TRP A 45 -2.07 -4.72 -5.39
N LYS A 46 -2.79 -5.03 -6.47
CA LYS A 46 -3.93 -4.25 -6.97
C LYS A 46 -5.27 -4.77 -6.46
N ARG A 47 -5.36 -6.04 -6.03
CA ARG A 47 -6.64 -6.70 -5.68
C ARG A 47 -6.71 -7.23 -4.25
N SER A 48 -5.59 -7.62 -3.66
CA SER A 48 -5.56 -8.24 -2.32
C SER A 48 -5.69 -7.24 -1.16
N PRO A 49 -5.12 -6.02 -1.20
CA PRO A 49 -5.31 -5.04 -0.12
C PRO A 49 -6.78 -4.64 0.04
N PRO A 50 -7.34 -4.66 1.26
CA PRO A 50 -8.76 -4.34 1.47
C PRO A 50 -9.07 -2.85 1.28
N ASN A 51 -8.08 -1.96 1.37
CA ASN A 51 -8.26 -0.52 1.17
C ASN A 51 -7.95 -0.04 -0.26
N VAL A 52 -7.74 -0.97 -1.21
CA VAL A 52 -7.54 -0.60 -2.61
C VAL A 52 -8.86 -0.07 -3.19
N GLN A 53 -8.78 1.01 -3.97
CA GLN A 53 -9.92 1.53 -4.70
C GLN A 53 -9.55 1.65 -6.17
N PRO A 54 -10.39 1.19 -7.11
CA PRO A 54 -10.17 1.42 -8.52
C PRO A 54 -10.11 2.92 -8.81
N ASN A 55 -9.05 3.37 -9.49
CA ASN A 55 -8.88 4.77 -9.89
C ASN A 55 -9.14 4.96 -11.39
N GLY A 56 -10.16 4.26 -11.91
CA GLY A 56 -10.44 4.22 -13.34
C GLY A 56 -9.45 3.39 -14.15
N ILE A 57 -9.67 3.37 -15.47
CA ILE A 57 -8.84 2.68 -16.47
C ILE A 57 -8.77 3.62 -17.67
N TRP A 58 -7.57 3.86 -18.20
CA TRP A 58 -7.39 4.62 -19.43
C TRP A 58 -8.08 3.92 -20.61
N PRO A 59 -8.73 4.64 -21.53
CA PRO A 59 -9.19 4.07 -22.79
C PRO A 59 -8.03 3.44 -23.57
N ILE A 60 -8.29 2.31 -24.25
CA ILE A 60 -7.25 1.53 -24.95
C ILE A 60 -6.49 2.40 -25.97
N SER A 61 -7.16 3.33 -26.61
CA SER A 61 -6.58 4.27 -27.58
C SER A 61 -5.49 5.18 -27.00
N GLU A 62 -5.47 5.37 -25.68
CA GLU A 62 -4.52 6.26 -24.99
C GLU A 62 -3.34 5.48 -24.39
N TRP A 63 -3.37 4.14 -24.42
CA TRP A 63 -2.37 3.33 -23.72
C TRP A 63 -0.94 3.55 -24.22
N ASP A 64 -0.75 3.68 -25.53
CA ASP A 64 0.57 3.90 -26.14
C ASP A 64 1.20 5.23 -25.70
N GLU A 65 0.39 6.22 -25.33
CA GLU A 65 0.85 7.52 -24.86
C GLU A 65 1.17 7.50 -23.36
N VAL A 66 0.26 6.94 -22.55
CA VAL A 66 0.29 7.06 -21.08
C VAL A 66 1.03 5.91 -20.38
N ILE A 67 1.28 4.80 -21.06
CA ILE A 67 2.04 3.64 -20.53
C ILE A 67 3.37 3.56 -21.27
N GLN A 68 4.42 4.14 -20.69
CA GLN A 68 5.77 4.11 -21.25
C GLN A 68 6.63 3.10 -20.49
N LEU A 69 7.08 2.06 -21.20
CA LEU A 69 8.09 1.13 -20.72
C LEU A 69 9.44 1.61 -21.26
N TYR A 70 10.36 1.98 -20.37
CA TYR A 70 11.71 2.43 -20.70
C TYR A 70 12.55 1.30 -21.31
#